data_AF-A0A9P7HUY1-F1
#
_entry.id   AF-A0A9P7HUY1-F1
#
_cell.length_a   1.000
_cell.length_b   1.000
_cell.length_c   1.000
_cell.angle_alpha   90.00
_cell.angle_beta   90.00
_cell.angle_gamma   90.00
#
_symmetry.space_group_name_H-M   'P 1'
#
loop_
_entity.id
_entity.type
_entity.pdbx_description
1 polymer ?
#
loop_
_entity_poly.entity_id
_entity_poly.type
_entity_poly.pdbx_seq_one_letter_code
_entity_poly.pdbx_strand_id
1 'polypeptide(L)'
;MLMQRASQSVRSGRPSCRLLLSHRLTQFPHHAILARVNACRSIYVPPNYSRIEISSKDDTKRLYSLLQSYIDDPSRAKAVTEVVIDATPWIYASTSKVRDYDELPTSMGYEELGDSSEIRLRRYARHLELSDETADQVDKILSWKRRECEFKLQKESEFATAMIILLFSLCENISTLYLAENLQQPVLDYMLKANYTQMKNPPLQKLKDVRFFAGARSDERFYSAFDILRFIQLIHRLPALESVAMDGMSDYQADRTFFVPGVGNMKRLEITHCDISPSFLAVMISIPKALEEFKLSIGGLWTLDGADTSSEPFYIAKALSAHRNSLRVLDIDVDVGTGANVQDWEVDKNYEEDEDDGTNWEVKDQLDLYGRDRLALDKRISAEHKMESGKEYTPTIGSLHDFPNLTHLSIGIMPLLGEYDWWKPPFRSRV
;
A
#
# COMPACT_ATOMS: atom_id res chain seq x y z
N MET A 1 16.78 66.71 -2.65
CA MET A 1 17.93 66.78 -1.70
C MET A 1 17.76 65.65 -0.71
N LEU A 2 18.62 64.66 -0.49
CA LEU A 2 19.93 64.20 -0.99
C LEU A 2 19.89 62.67 -0.71
N MET A 3 20.03 61.79 -1.71
CA MET A 3 21.28 61.11 -2.11
C MET A 3 21.92 60.18 -1.05
N GLN A 4 21.78 58.87 -1.33
CA GLN A 4 22.75 57.77 -1.23
C GLN A 4 23.70 57.64 -0.03
N ARG A 5 23.74 56.42 0.52
CA ARG A 5 25.00 55.66 0.66
C ARG A 5 24.75 54.16 0.51
N ALA A 6 25.11 53.66 -0.67
CA ALA A 6 25.44 52.26 -0.87
C ALA A 6 26.83 51.99 -0.27
N SER A 7 27.01 50.83 0.35
CA SER A 7 28.33 50.23 0.53
C SER A 7 28.29 48.80 0.00
N GLN A 8 29.24 48.50 -0.87
CA GLN A 8 29.40 47.26 -1.59
C GLN A 8 30.19 46.24 -0.76
N SER A 9 29.90 44.96 -1.04
CA SER A 9 30.85 43.85 -1.10
C SER A 9 31.49 43.34 0.20
N VAL A 10 31.14 42.10 0.58
CA VAL A 10 32.10 40.97 0.56
C VAL A 10 31.36 39.70 0.14
N ARG A 11 31.69 39.19 -1.06
CA ARG A 11 31.48 37.79 -1.45
C ARG A 11 32.52 36.94 -0.73
N SER A 12 32.06 36.03 0.11
CA SER A 12 32.79 34.82 0.52
C SER A 12 31.72 33.73 0.59
N GLY A 13 31.76 32.70 -0.25
CA GLY A 13 32.78 31.68 -0.31
C GLY A 13 32.05 30.37 -0.06
N ARG A 14 31.27 29.91 -1.05
CA ARG A 14 30.60 28.60 -1.01
C ARG A 14 31.68 27.54 -0.77
N PRO A 15 31.60 26.70 0.27
CA PRO A 15 32.30 25.43 0.23
C PRO A 15 31.51 24.55 -0.75
N SER A 16 32.12 24.33 -1.91
CA SER A 16 31.73 23.29 -2.84
C SER A 16 32.03 21.92 -2.22
N CYS A 17 31.19 21.46 -1.29
CA CYS A 17 31.10 20.05 -0.97
C CYS A 17 30.05 19.46 -1.91
N ARG A 18 30.55 18.86 -2.99
CA ARG A 18 29.77 17.93 -3.81
C ARG A 18 29.26 16.83 -2.88
N LEU A 19 28.00 16.90 -2.49
CA LEU A 19 27.27 15.70 -2.11
C LEU A 19 27.21 14.83 -3.37
N LEU A 20 28.08 13.82 -3.40
CA LEU A 20 27.95 12.69 -4.28
C LEU A 20 26.67 11.96 -3.84
N LEU A 21 25.52 12.47 -4.30
CA LEU A 21 24.29 11.71 -4.33
C LEU A 21 24.59 10.46 -5.15
N SER A 22 24.60 9.32 -4.48
CA SER A 22 24.80 8.02 -5.08
C SER A 22 23.64 7.75 -6.04
N HIS A 23 23.84 8.10 -7.31
CA HIS A 23 23.13 7.50 -8.43
C HIS A 23 23.45 6.01 -8.46
N ARG A 24 22.77 5.23 -7.62
CA ARG A 24 22.74 3.76 -7.67
C ARG A 24 21.65 3.33 -6.70
N LEU A 25 20.44 3.09 -7.21
CA LEU A 25 19.58 1.95 -6.87
C LEU A 25 18.21 1.99 -7.59
N THR A 26 18.15 2.30 -8.89
CA THR A 26 17.01 1.93 -9.75
C THR A 26 17.43 1.73 -11.21
N GLN A 27 18.59 1.08 -11.43
CA GLN A 27 18.89 0.50 -12.75
C GLN A 27 18.65 -1.00 -12.68
N PHE A 28 17.46 -1.41 -13.08
CA PHE A 28 17.13 -2.81 -13.32
C PHE A 28 16.90 -3.03 -14.82
N PRO A 29 17.28 -4.19 -15.37
CA PRO A 29 17.46 -4.37 -16.80
C PRO A 29 16.14 -4.18 -17.56
N HIS A 30 16.12 -3.17 -18.42
CA HIS A 30 15.06 -2.99 -19.41
C HIS A 30 15.02 -4.21 -20.34
N HIS A 31 14.07 -5.10 -20.14
CA HIS A 31 13.56 -5.93 -21.24
C HIS A 31 12.39 -5.19 -21.88
N ALA A 32 12.73 -4.18 -22.69
CA ALA A 32 11.77 -3.58 -23.60
C ALA A 32 11.29 -4.65 -24.58
N ILE A 33 9.99 -5.00 -24.53
CA ILE A 33 9.36 -5.87 -25.51
C ILE A 33 9.35 -5.14 -26.85
N LEU A 34 10.12 -5.67 -27.80
CA LEU A 34 10.34 -5.15 -29.16
C LEU A 34 9.02 -4.76 -29.85
N ALA A 35 8.90 -3.48 -30.21
CA ALA A 35 7.89 -3.01 -31.13
C ALA A 35 8.30 -3.43 -32.55
N ARG A 36 7.50 -4.28 -33.21
CA ARG A 36 7.56 -4.40 -34.67
C ARG A 36 6.20 -4.16 -35.29
N VAL A 37 6.25 -3.24 -36.25
CA VAL A 37 5.18 -2.79 -37.13
C VAL A 37 5.02 -3.80 -38.28
N ASN A 38 3.77 -4.15 -38.53
CA ASN A 38 3.17 -4.72 -39.74
C ASN A 38 3.27 -6.24 -40.07
N ALA A 39 2.05 -6.80 -40.11
CA ALA A 39 1.49 -7.69 -41.14
C ALA A 39 2.01 -9.14 -41.25
N CYS A 40 1.41 -10.02 -40.45
CA CYS A 40 0.80 -11.28 -40.87
C CYS A 40 0.03 -11.84 -39.66
N ARG A 41 -1.14 -12.47 -39.86
CA ARG A 41 -1.83 -13.27 -38.83
C ARG A 41 -0.98 -14.51 -38.49
N SER A 42 0.14 -14.28 -37.82
CA SER A 42 0.84 -15.29 -37.04
C SER A 42 0.04 -15.45 -35.76
N ILE A 43 -0.25 -16.69 -35.38
CA ILE A 43 -0.77 -17.01 -34.04
C ILE A 43 0.33 -16.59 -33.07
N TYR A 44 0.26 -15.35 -32.59
CA TYR A 44 1.21 -14.83 -31.62
C TYR A 44 0.86 -15.47 -30.29
N VAL A 45 1.66 -16.48 -29.90
CA VAL A 45 1.63 -17.01 -28.55
C VAL A 45 2.53 -16.11 -27.71
N PRO A 46 2.01 -15.39 -26.70
CA PRO A 46 2.86 -14.60 -25.81
C PRO A 46 3.91 -15.50 -25.13
N PRO A 47 5.11 -15.01 -24.80
CA PRO A 47 6.06 -15.80 -24.03
C PRO A 47 5.55 -16.03 -22.59
N ASN A 48 6.19 -16.95 -21.87
CA ASN A 48 5.91 -17.17 -20.45
C ASN A 48 6.61 -16.10 -19.62
N TYR A 49 5.85 -15.43 -18.76
CA TYR A 49 6.35 -14.38 -17.90
C TYR A 49 6.33 -14.84 -16.45
N SER A 50 7.44 -14.64 -15.72
CA SER A 50 7.46 -14.76 -14.26
C SER A 50 7.02 -13.49 -13.55
N ARG A 51 7.19 -12.34 -14.22
CA ARG A 51 6.80 -11.02 -13.74
C ARG A 51 5.88 -10.33 -14.74
N ILE A 52 4.79 -9.75 -14.23
CA ILE A 52 3.86 -8.93 -15.02
C ILE A 52 3.79 -7.54 -14.41
N GLU A 53 3.93 -6.51 -15.26
CA GLU A 53 3.80 -5.11 -14.86
C GLU A 53 2.67 -4.47 -15.65
N ILE A 54 1.86 -3.66 -14.96
CA ILE A 54 0.78 -2.88 -15.55
C ILE A 54 0.96 -1.44 -15.10
N SER A 55 1.62 -0.62 -15.92
CA SER A 55 1.90 0.79 -15.64
C SER A 55 1.49 1.71 -16.80
N SER A 56 0.94 1.15 -17.88
CA SER A 56 0.46 1.91 -19.03
C SER A 56 -0.76 1.28 -19.70
N LYS A 57 -1.41 2.07 -20.57
CA LYS A 57 -2.52 1.61 -21.43
C LYS A 57 -2.12 0.42 -22.31
N ASP A 58 -0.89 0.42 -22.83
CA ASP A 58 -0.44 -0.63 -23.74
C ASP A 58 -0.15 -1.94 -23.01
N ASP A 59 0.25 -1.87 -21.73
CA ASP A 59 0.40 -3.06 -20.90
C ASP A 59 -0.94 -3.73 -20.64
N THR A 60 -2.02 -2.97 -20.43
CA THR A 60 -3.36 -3.54 -20.29
C THR A 60 -3.82 -4.29 -21.55
N LYS A 61 -3.50 -3.77 -22.75
CA LYS A 61 -3.82 -4.47 -24.01
C LYS A 61 -3.02 -5.76 -24.16
N ARG A 62 -1.73 -5.72 -23.83
CA ARG A 62 -0.85 -6.90 -23.86
C ARG A 62 -1.30 -7.94 -22.84
N LEU A 63 -1.71 -7.50 -21.64
CA LEU A 63 -2.25 -8.34 -20.60
C LEU A 63 -3.52 -9.06 -21.07
N TYR A 64 -4.43 -8.39 -21.77
CA TYR A 64 -5.61 -9.05 -22.32
C TYR A 64 -5.27 -10.23 -23.25
N SER A 65 -4.35 -10.03 -24.20
CA SER A 65 -3.87 -11.12 -25.07
C SER A 65 -3.16 -12.22 -24.28
N LEU A 66 -2.45 -11.87 -23.21
CA LEU A 66 -1.80 -12.82 -22.32
C LEU A 66 -2.84 -13.67 -21.56
N LEU A 67 -3.88 -13.04 -20.99
CA LEU A 67 -4.95 -13.72 -20.25
C LEU A 67 -5.76 -14.65 -21.15
N GLN A 68 -6.06 -14.27 -22.39
CA GLN A 68 -6.65 -15.18 -23.38
C GLN A 68 -5.79 -16.44 -23.55
N SER A 69 -4.47 -16.26 -23.62
CA SER A 69 -3.53 -17.36 -23.77
C SER A 69 -3.37 -18.22 -22.50
N TYR A 70 -3.67 -17.67 -21.32
CA TYR A 70 -3.73 -18.42 -20.05
C TYR A 70 -5.01 -19.23 -19.90
N ILE A 71 -6.12 -18.75 -20.45
CA ILE A 71 -7.35 -19.55 -20.55
C ILE A 71 -7.13 -20.74 -21.49
N ASP A 72 -6.39 -20.54 -22.58
CA ASP A 72 -6.08 -21.60 -23.54
C ASP A 72 -5.07 -22.63 -22.97
N ASP A 73 -4.07 -22.15 -22.21
CA ASP A 73 -3.09 -22.99 -21.51
C ASP A 73 -2.85 -22.49 -20.08
N PRO A 74 -3.61 -23.01 -19.08
CA PRO A 74 -3.52 -22.59 -17.69
C PRO A 74 -2.16 -22.86 -17.03
N SER A 75 -1.34 -23.76 -17.60
CA SER A 75 -0.01 -24.04 -17.06
C SER A 75 0.91 -22.83 -17.12
N ARG A 76 0.65 -21.91 -18.07
CA ARG A 76 1.45 -20.70 -18.28
C ARG A 76 1.19 -19.64 -17.22
N ALA A 77 -0.04 -19.55 -16.71
CA ALA A 77 -0.37 -18.66 -15.60
C ALA A 77 0.38 -19.03 -14.31
N LYS A 78 0.70 -20.32 -14.13
CA LYS A 78 1.47 -20.82 -12.97
C LYS A 78 2.91 -20.32 -12.94
N ALA A 79 3.45 -19.83 -14.06
CA ALA A 79 4.80 -19.28 -14.08
C ALA A 79 4.89 -17.90 -13.42
N VAL A 80 3.76 -17.17 -13.31
CA VAL A 80 3.72 -15.82 -12.75
C VAL A 80 3.87 -15.88 -11.23
N THR A 81 4.91 -15.22 -10.73
CA THR A 81 5.22 -15.11 -9.29
C THR A 81 5.23 -13.66 -8.82
N GLU A 82 5.45 -12.70 -9.72
CA GLU A 82 5.60 -11.28 -9.39
C GLU A 82 4.62 -10.44 -10.20
N VAL A 83 3.90 -9.53 -9.54
CA VAL A 83 2.97 -8.60 -10.18
C VAL A 83 3.22 -7.17 -9.70
N VAL A 84 3.26 -6.22 -10.63
CA VAL A 84 3.36 -4.78 -10.37
C VAL A 84 2.13 -4.09 -10.96
N ILE A 85 1.43 -3.32 -10.15
CA ILE A 85 0.24 -2.57 -10.57
C ILE A 85 0.43 -1.10 -10.23
N ASP A 86 0.53 -0.28 -11.27
CA ASP A 86 0.48 1.17 -11.17
C ASP A 86 -0.75 1.68 -11.91
N ALA A 87 -1.77 2.05 -11.13
CA ALA A 87 -3.03 2.56 -11.64
C ALA A 87 -3.06 4.08 -11.81
N THR A 88 -1.98 4.77 -11.43
CA THR A 88 -1.94 6.23 -11.45
C THR A 88 -2.15 6.89 -12.82
N PRO A 89 -1.75 6.29 -13.96
CA PRO A 89 -2.03 6.87 -15.27
C PRO A 89 -3.53 7.03 -15.57
N TRP A 90 -4.40 6.32 -14.85
CA TRP A 90 -5.84 6.30 -15.10
C TRP A 90 -6.66 7.17 -14.15
N ILE A 91 -6.05 7.86 -13.18
CA ILE A 91 -6.75 8.68 -12.17
C ILE A 91 -7.65 9.75 -12.82
N TYR A 92 -7.13 10.48 -13.80
CA TYR A 92 -7.85 11.58 -14.47
C TYR A 92 -8.81 11.13 -15.57
N ALA A 93 -8.88 9.83 -15.84
CA ALA A 93 -9.82 9.27 -16.80
C ALA A 93 -11.27 9.26 -16.29
N SER A 94 -11.43 9.20 -14.97
CA SER A 94 -12.71 9.00 -14.26
C SER A 94 -13.51 10.30 -14.04
N THR A 95 -12.85 11.47 -14.01
CA THR A 95 -13.49 12.73 -13.60
C THR A 95 -14.30 13.42 -14.70
N SER A 96 -14.22 12.96 -15.96
CA SER A 96 -15.12 13.46 -17.00
C SER A 96 -16.48 12.79 -16.86
N LYS A 97 -17.42 13.45 -16.17
CA LYS A 97 -18.87 13.16 -16.30
C LYS A 97 -19.32 13.46 -17.74
N VAL A 98 -18.95 12.60 -18.68
CA VAL A 98 -19.61 12.58 -19.98
C VAL A 98 -20.96 11.94 -19.72
N ARG A 99 -22.03 12.65 -20.07
CA ARG A 99 -23.42 12.17 -19.99
C ARG A 99 -23.49 10.74 -20.54
N ASP A 100 -24.19 9.87 -19.81
CA ASP A 100 -24.70 8.58 -20.27
C ASP A 100 -25.51 8.77 -21.55
N TYR A 101 -24.83 8.85 -22.68
CA TYR A 101 -25.38 8.63 -23.99
C TYR A 101 -24.47 7.61 -24.66
N ASP A 102 -24.71 6.36 -24.28
CA ASP A 102 -24.69 5.20 -25.15
C ASP A 102 -25.35 4.08 -24.35
N GLU A 103 -26.69 4.14 -24.22
CA GLU A 103 -27.50 2.93 -24.09
C GLU A 103 -27.19 2.08 -25.33
N LEU A 104 -26.13 1.27 -25.25
CA LEU A 104 -25.87 0.26 -26.25
C LEU A 104 -27.05 -0.72 -26.18
N PRO A 105 -27.61 -1.11 -27.34
CA PRO A 105 -28.83 -1.89 -27.38
C PRO A 105 -28.66 -3.16 -26.55
N THR A 106 -29.60 -3.35 -25.63
CA THR A 106 -29.84 -4.56 -24.87
C THR A 106 -29.63 -5.76 -25.78
N SER A 107 -28.61 -6.55 -25.49
CA SER A 107 -28.48 -7.95 -25.91
C SER A 107 -29.19 -8.29 -27.23
N MET A 108 -28.63 -7.88 -28.38
CA MET A 108 -28.98 -8.61 -29.61
C MET A 108 -28.36 -10.00 -29.49
N GLY A 109 -29.23 -11.00 -29.34
CA GLY A 109 -28.93 -12.42 -29.29
C GLY A 109 -28.26 -12.92 -30.56
N TYR A 110 -27.01 -12.50 -30.78
CA TYR A 110 -26.12 -13.19 -31.68
C TYR A 110 -25.66 -14.46 -30.97
N GLU A 111 -26.19 -15.58 -31.45
CA GLU A 111 -25.83 -16.93 -31.07
C GLU A 111 -24.29 -17.08 -30.95
N GLU A 112 -23.91 -17.80 -29.90
CA GLU A 112 -22.55 -18.16 -29.49
C GLU A 112 -21.88 -19.12 -30.50
N LEU A 113 -21.70 -18.68 -31.75
CA LEU A 113 -21.07 -19.48 -32.78
C LEU A 113 -19.55 -19.24 -32.78
N GLY A 114 -18.85 -19.99 -31.91
CA GLY A 114 -17.40 -20.20 -31.94
C GLY A 114 -16.76 -20.42 -30.56
N ASP A 115 -15.80 -21.36 -30.46
CA ASP A 115 -14.96 -21.57 -29.26
C ASP A 115 -13.75 -20.61 -29.26
N SER A 116 -14.03 -19.30 -29.32
CA SER A 116 -12.99 -18.28 -29.24
C SER A 116 -12.48 -18.15 -27.79
N SER A 117 -11.17 -17.94 -27.61
CA SER A 117 -10.56 -17.67 -26.30
C SER A 117 -11.22 -16.49 -25.56
N GLU A 118 -11.78 -15.54 -26.29
CA GLU A 118 -12.57 -14.44 -25.75
C GLU A 118 -13.87 -14.90 -25.06
N ILE A 119 -14.59 -15.86 -25.66
CA ILE A 119 -15.83 -16.40 -25.07
C ILE A 119 -15.49 -17.22 -23.83
N ARG A 120 -14.39 -17.97 -23.86
CA ARG A 120 -13.90 -18.72 -22.70
C ARG A 120 -13.48 -17.79 -21.55
N LEU A 121 -12.79 -16.68 -21.85
CA LEU A 121 -12.42 -15.68 -20.85
C LEU A 121 -13.65 -15.00 -20.21
N ARG A 122 -14.68 -14.66 -21.00
CA ARG A 122 -15.94 -14.12 -20.47
C ARG A 122 -16.69 -15.12 -19.62
N ARG A 123 -16.77 -16.37 -20.08
CA ARG A 123 -17.36 -17.47 -19.30
C ARG A 123 -16.61 -17.61 -17.97
N TYR A 124 -15.28 -17.60 -17.99
CA TYR A 124 -14.46 -17.65 -16.78
C TYR A 124 -14.77 -16.48 -15.84
N ALA A 125 -14.82 -15.24 -16.35
CA ALA A 125 -15.15 -14.05 -15.57
C ALA A 125 -16.51 -14.17 -14.85
N ARG A 126 -17.53 -14.72 -15.52
CA ARG A 126 -18.86 -14.96 -14.92
C ARG A 126 -18.88 -16.03 -13.83
N HIS A 127 -17.90 -16.94 -13.83
CA HIS A 127 -17.74 -17.95 -12.78
C HIS A 127 -16.89 -17.44 -11.61
N LEU A 128 -16.32 -16.23 -11.71
CA LEU A 128 -15.72 -15.59 -10.54
C LEU A 128 -16.84 -15.17 -9.59
N GLU A 129 -16.62 -15.40 -8.29
CA GLU A 129 -17.55 -15.06 -7.20
C GLU A 129 -17.53 -13.55 -6.89
N LEU A 130 -17.69 -12.73 -7.93
CA LEU A 130 -17.79 -11.28 -7.89
C LEU A 130 -19.16 -10.86 -7.34
N SER A 131 -19.31 -9.60 -6.91
CA SER A 131 -20.67 -9.06 -6.67
C SER A 131 -21.40 -8.92 -8.00
N ASP A 132 -22.74 -8.95 -7.99
CA ASP A 132 -23.56 -8.81 -9.21
C ASP A 132 -23.13 -7.58 -10.03
N GLU A 133 -22.94 -6.43 -9.37
CA GLU A 133 -22.48 -5.18 -9.99
C GLU A 133 -21.10 -5.32 -10.65
N THR A 134 -20.14 -5.95 -9.96
CA THR A 134 -18.78 -6.13 -10.49
C THR A 134 -18.75 -7.17 -11.62
N ALA A 135 -19.53 -8.24 -11.51
CA ALA A 135 -19.66 -9.26 -12.54
C ALA A 135 -20.25 -8.66 -13.83
N ASP A 136 -21.33 -7.88 -13.71
CA ASP A 136 -21.96 -7.18 -14.82
C ASP A 136 -21.01 -6.16 -15.45
N GLN A 137 -20.26 -5.41 -14.62
CA GLN A 137 -19.26 -4.47 -15.09
C GLN A 137 -18.16 -5.18 -15.89
N VAL A 138 -17.58 -6.26 -15.36
CA VAL A 138 -16.53 -7.04 -16.05
C VAL A 138 -17.06 -7.64 -17.35
N ASP A 139 -18.28 -8.20 -17.36
CA ASP A 139 -18.86 -8.76 -18.57
C ASP A 139 -19.15 -7.69 -19.64
N LYS A 140 -19.67 -6.53 -19.22
CA LYS A 140 -19.90 -5.36 -20.08
C LYS A 140 -18.60 -4.89 -20.72
N ILE A 141 -17.54 -4.74 -19.92
CA ILE A 141 -16.21 -4.32 -20.37
C ILE A 141 -15.64 -5.29 -21.42
N LEU A 142 -15.70 -6.60 -21.13
CA LEU A 142 -15.21 -7.62 -22.06
C LEU A 142 -16.02 -7.64 -23.36
N SER A 143 -17.31 -7.31 -23.32
CA SER A 143 -18.17 -7.19 -24.51
C SER A 143 -17.76 -6.05 -25.46
N TRP A 144 -17.17 -4.97 -24.91
CA TRP A 144 -16.80 -3.80 -25.69
C TRP A 144 -15.56 -4.03 -26.56
N LYS A 145 -14.58 -4.80 -26.08
CA LYS A 145 -13.37 -5.13 -26.86
C LYS A 145 -13.69 -5.94 -28.11
N ARG A 146 -14.71 -6.79 -28.06
CA ARG A 146 -15.21 -7.54 -29.23
C ARG A 146 -15.59 -6.63 -30.41
N ARG A 147 -15.92 -5.36 -30.15
CA ARG A 147 -16.43 -4.42 -31.16
C ARG A 147 -15.37 -3.45 -31.72
N GLU A 148 -14.07 -3.67 -31.44
CA GLU A 148 -12.94 -2.89 -31.99
C GLU A 148 -13.10 -1.35 -31.90
N CYS A 149 -13.69 -0.81 -30.84
CA CYS A 149 -13.78 0.65 -30.67
C CYS A 149 -12.52 1.21 -30.01
N GLU A 150 -11.96 2.31 -30.55
CA GLU A 150 -10.96 3.12 -29.84
C GLU A 150 -11.54 3.59 -28.49
N PHE A 151 -10.81 3.33 -27.40
CA PHE A 151 -11.28 3.56 -26.05
C PHE A 151 -11.12 5.03 -25.68
N LYS A 152 -12.17 5.63 -25.10
CA LYS A 152 -12.05 6.84 -24.27
C LYS A 152 -11.35 6.45 -22.96
N LEU A 153 -10.58 7.37 -22.37
CA LEU A 153 -9.83 7.19 -21.12
C LEU A 153 -10.63 6.48 -20.01
N GLN A 154 -11.88 6.87 -19.73
CA GLN A 154 -12.72 6.23 -18.69
C GLN A 154 -12.97 4.74 -18.94
N LYS A 155 -13.14 4.34 -20.20
CA LYS A 155 -13.31 2.92 -20.56
C LYS A 155 -12.00 2.15 -20.42
N GLU A 156 -10.85 2.84 -20.34
CA GLU A 156 -9.54 2.20 -20.15
C GLU A 156 -9.28 1.86 -18.67
N SER A 157 -9.69 2.72 -17.73
CA SER A 157 -9.58 2.42 -16.29
C SER A 157 -10.47 1.24 -15.91
N GLU A 158 -11.70 1.20 -16.44
CA GLU A 158 -12.62 0.08 -16.32
C GLU A 158 -12.01 -1.20 -16.93
N PHE A 159 -11.43 -1.09 -18.13
CA PHE A 159 -10.75 -2.22 -18.76
C PHE A 159 -9.57 -2.74 -17.94
N ALA A 160 -8.72 -1.86 -17.42
CA ALA A 160 -7.61 -2.24 -16.54
C ALA A 160 -8.10 -2.94 -15.26
N THR A 161 -9.18 -2.44 -14.66
CA THR A 161 -9.83 -3.06 -13.50
C THR A 161 -10.21 -4.52 -13.76
N ALA A 162 -10.89 -4.79 -14.88
CA ALA A 162 -11.26 -6.15 -15.26
C ALA A 162 -10.02 -7.04 -15.51
N MET A 163 -8.98 -6.49 -16.15
CA MET A 163 -7.75 -7.26 -16.42
C MET A 163 -7.00 -7.62 -15.15
N ILE A 164 -6.96 -6.74 -14.15
CA ILE A 164 -6.31 -7.00 -12.86
C ILE A 164 -7.04 -8.11 -12.10
N ILE A 165 -8.37 -8.08 -12.05
CA ILE A 165 -9.18 -9.14 -11.41
C ILE A 165 -8.93 -10.49 -12.09
N LEU A 166 -8.90 -10.51 -13.43
CA LEU A 166 -8.61 -11.72 -14.20
C LEU A 166 -7.17 -12.22 -13.99
N LEU A 167 -6.20 -11.31 -13.86
CA LEU A 167 -4.82 -11.65 -13.56
C LEU A 167 -4.70 -12.34 -12.20
N PHE A 168 -5.27 -11.75 -11.15
CA PHE A 168 -5.23 -12.32 -9.79
C PHE A 168 -5.96 -13.66 -9.69
N SER A 169 -7.07 -13.84 -10.40
CA SER A 169 -7.81 -15.09 -10.40
C SER A 169 -7.11 -16.22 -11.14
N LEU A 170 -6.43 -15.92 -12.26
CA LEU A 170 -5.75 -16.94 -13.06
C LEU A 170 -4.35 -17.30 -12.54
N CYS A 171 -3.66 -16.38 -11.85
CA CYS A 171 -2.28 -16.58 -11.42
C CYS A 171 -2.19 -17.00 -9.94
N GLU A 172 -2.28 -18.30 -9.68
CA GLU A 172 -2.29 -18.86 -8.31
C GLU A 172 -0.94 -18.78 -7.58
N ASN A 173 0.17 -18.52 -8.29
CA ASN A 173 1.54 -18.57 -7.76
C ASN A 173 2.15 -17.20 -7.45
N ILE A 174 1.35 -16.13 -7.47
CA ILE A 174 1.82 -14.80 -7.11
C ILE A 174 2.33 -14.83 -5.66
N SER A 175 3.62 -14.58 -5.49
CA SER A 175 4.32 -14.50 -4.21
C SER A 175 4.73 -13.07 -3.85
N THR A 176 4.86 -12.20 -4.84
CA THR A 176 5.30 -10.82 -4.65
C THR A 176 4.39 -9.85 -5.40
N LEU A 177 3.89 -8.83 -4.71
CA LEU A 177 2.97 -7.84 -5.26
C LEU A 177 3.45 -6.42 -4.96
N TYR A 178 3.52 -5.59 -6.00
CA TYR A 178 3.80 -4.17 -5.88
C TYR A 178 2.54 -3.40 -6.25
N LEU A 179 2.07 -2.52 -5.38
CA LEU A 179 0.87 -1.72 -5.61
C LEU A 179 1.18 -0.23 -5.45
N ALA A 180 0.85 0.55 -6.47
CA ALA A 180 0.79 2.00 -6.36
C ALA A 180 -0.56 2.47 -5.80
N GLU A 181 -0.66 3.75 -5.47
CA GLU A 181 -1.93 4.37 -5.08
C GLU A 181 -3.02 4.27 -6.18
N ASN A 182 -4.27 4.56 -5.80
CA ASN A 182 -5.42 4.76 -6.69
C ASN A 182 -5.94 3.51 -7.44
N LEU A 183 -5.85 2.34 -6.80
CA LEU A 183 -6.53 1.14 -7.27
C LEU A 183 -8.06 1.31 -7.24
N GLN A 184 -8.75 0.83 -8.27
CA GLN A 184 -10.19 1.04 -8.42
C GLN A 184 -11.02 0.12 -7.51
N GLN A 185 -12.19 0.59 -7.07
CA GLN A 185 -13.05 -0.12 -6.10
C GLN A 185 -13.31 -1.60 -6.42
N PRO A 186 -13.62 -2.01 -7.66
CA PRO A 186 -13.90 -3.43 -7.92
C PRO A 186 -12.71 -4.36 -7.67
N VAL A 187 -11.48 -3.87 -7.85
CA VAL A 187 -10.27 -4.64 -7.50
C VAL A 187 -10.13 -4.73 -5.97
N LEU A 188 -10.39 -3.63 -5.26
CA LEU A 188 -10.33 -3.58 -3.81
C LEU A 188 -11.34 -4.55 -3.19
N ASP A 189 -12.59 -4.54 -3.65
CA ASP A 189 -13.63 -5.47 -3.19
C ASP A 189 -13.27 -6.93 -3.47
N TYR A 190 -12.68 -7.21 -4.63
CA TYR A 190 -12.22 -8.55 -4.99
C TYR A 190 -11.12 -9.06 -4.05
N MET A 191 -10.09 -8.25 -3.80
CA MET A 191 -9.01 -8.59 -2.85
C MET A 191 -9.54 -8.73 -1.42
N LEU A 192 -10.48 -7.86 -1.02
CA LEU A 192 -11.06 -7.87 0.32
C LEU A 192 -11.88 -9.14 0.57
N LYS A 193 -12.72 -9.56 -0.39
CA LYS A 193 -13.44 -10.84 -0.33
C LYS A 193 -12.47 -12.02 -0.23
N ALA A 194 -11.36 -11.98 -0.98
CA ALA A 194 -10.33 -13.01 -0.92
C ALA A 194 -9.69 -13.11 0.48
N ASN A 195 -9.32 -11.97 1.07
CA ASN A 195 -8.66 -11.88 2.37
C ASN A 195 -9.56 -12.35 3.53
N TYR A 196 -10.87 -12.11 3.44
CA TYR A 196 -11.85 -12.57 4.44
C TYR A 196 -12.44 -13.95 4.13
N THR A 197 -11.85 -14.72 3.21
CA THR A 197 -12.28 -16.08 2.84
C THR A 197 -13.76 -16.16 2.42
N GLN A 198 -14.27 -15.08 1.84
CA GLN A 198 -15.65 -14.98 1.33
C GLN A 198 -15.79 -15.55 -0.08
N MET A 199 -14.76 -16.26 -0.54
CA MET A 199 -14.69 -16.92 -1.84
C MET A 199 -14.30 -18.38 -1.66
N LYS A 200 -14.82 -19.27 -2.51
CA LYS A 200 -14.50 -20.70 -2.51
C LYS A 200 -13.03 -20.96 -2.88
N ASN A 201 -12.53 -20.22 -3.87
CA ASN A 201 -11.15 -20.28 -4.34
C ASN A 201 -10.56 -18.87 -4.26
N PRO A 202 -10.18 -18.41 -3.05
CA PRO A 202 -9.67 -17.06 -2.89
C PRO A 202 -8.32 -16.93 -3.61
N PRO A 203 -8.08 -15.85 -4.38
CA PRO A 203 -6.78 -15.58 -5.01
C PRO A 203 -5.70 -15.24 -3.97
N LEU A 204 -4.45 -15.10 -4.42
CA LEU A 204 -3.32 -14.56 -3.65
C LEU A 204 -2.94 -15.34 -2.38
N GLN A 205 -3.35 -16.60 -2.23
CA GLN A 205 -3.06 -17.41 -1.03
C GLN A 205 -1.56 -17.70 -0.81
N LYS A 206 -0.74 -17.52 -1.86
CA LYS A 206 0.72 -17.70 -1.81
C LYS A 206 1.48 -16.37 -1.74
N LEU A 207 0.78 -15.25 -1.60
CA LEU A 207 1.37 -13.92 -1.54
C LEU A 207 2.16 -13.77 -0.23
N LYS A 208 3.47 -13.51 -0.37
CA LYS A 208 4.41 -13.40 0.75
C LYS A 208 4.86 -11.97 1.00
N ASP A 209 5.17 -11.25 -0.07
CA ASP A 209 5.78 -9.94 0.00
C ASP A 209 4.90 -8.93 -0.72
N VAL A 210 4.52 -7.87 -0.02
CA VAL A 210 3.78 -6.75 -0.59
C VAL A 210 4.59 -5.48 -0.41
N ARG A 211 4.75 -4.71 -1.49
CA ARG A 211 5.37 -3.38 -1.43
C ARG A 211 4.43 -2.33 -1.99
N PHE A 212 4.14 -1.32 -1.18
CA PHE A 212 3.46 -0.12 -1.60
C PHE A 212 4.50 0.89 -2.10
N PHE A 213 4.23 1.57 -3.22
CA PHE A 213 5.13 2.59 -3.78
C PHE A 213 4.36 3.76 -4.39
N ALA A 214 5.01 4.92 -4.52
CA ALA A 214 4.45 6.06 -5.23
C ALA A 214 4.38 5.79 -6.75
N GLY A 215 3.22 5.95 -7.37
CA GLY A 215 3.04 5.63 -8.79
C GLY A 215 3.74 6.60 -9.74
N ALA A 216 3.80 6.26 -11.02
CA ALA A 216 4.57 6.99 -12.03
C ALA A 216 4.12 8.44 -12.28
N ARG A 217 2.92 8.82 -11.80
CA ARG A 217 2.42 10.20 -11.85
C ARG A 217 2.79 11.05 -10.64
N SER A 218 3.31 10.43 -9.58
CA SER A 218 3.68 11.10 -8.35
C SER A 218 5.02 11.82 -8.54
N ASP A 219 5.14 13.00 -7.95
CA ASP A 219 6.36 13.80 -8.00
C ASP A 219 7.37 13.20 -7.02
N GLU A 220 8.48 12.68 -7.52
CA GLU A 220 9.53 12.00 -6.72
C GLU A 220 10.13 12.85 -5.59
N ARG A 221 9.86 14.15 -5.57
CA ARG A 221 10.33 15.07 -4.53
C ARG A 221 9.38 15.12 -3.33
N PHE A 222 8.14 14.68 -3.47
CA PHE A 222 7.10 14.77 -2.46
C PHE A 222 6.63 13.40 -2.01
N TYR A 223 6.13 13.31 -0.78
CA TYR A 223 5.42 12.12 -0.34
C TYR A 223 4.12 11.93 -1.13
N SER A 224 3.80 10.68 -1.45
CA SER A 224 2.52 10.29 -2.05
C SER A 224 1.50 10.01 -0.95
N ALA A 225 0.37 10.70 -0.98
CA ALA A 225 -0.74 10.42 -0.07
C ALA A 225 -1.33 9.03 -0.38
N PHE A 226 -1.39 8.16 0.62
CA PHE A 226 -1.76 6.76 0.44
C PHE A 226 -2.70 6.28 1.56
N ASP A 227 -3.79 5.60 1.21
CA ASP A 227 -4.73 5.01 2.18
C ASP A 227 -4.17 3.68 2.73
N ILE A 228 -3.14 3.79 3.56
CA ILE A 228 -2.30 2.67 4.01
C ILE A 228 -3.14 1.60 4.72
N LEU A 229 -3.97 1.98 5.68
CA LEU A 229 -4.76 1.03 6.48
C LEU A 229 -5.79 0.30 5.63
N ARG A 230 -6.41 0.96 4.64
CA ARG A 230 -7.31 0.30 3.71
C ARG A 230 -6.58 -0.77 2.90
N PHE A 231 -5.40 -0.47 2.37
CA PHE A 231 -4.62 -1.43 1.59
C PHE A 231 -4.10 -2.59 2.44
N ILE A 232 -3.69 -2.34 3.69
CA ILE A 232 -3.37 -3.40 4.65
C ILE A 232 -4.60 -4.30 4.89
N GLN A 233 -5.80 -3.73 4.99
CA GLN A 233 -7.04 -4.51 5.16
C GLN A 233 -7.26 -5.52 4.02
N LEU A 234 -6.75 -5.25 2.80
CA LEU A 234 -6.87 -6.15 1.65
C LEU A 234 -5.99 -7.40 1.75
N ILE A 235 -4.96 -7.41 2.61
CA ILE A 235 -3.93 -8.46 2.60
C ILE A 235 -3.64 -9.07 3.97
N HIS A 236 -3.96 -8.40 5.07
CA HIS A 236 -3.42 -8.76 6.38
C HIS A 236 -3.74 -10.18 6.87
N ARG A 237 -4.81 -10.82 6.39
CA ARG A 237 -5.21 -12.18 6.79
C ARG A 237 -4.70 -13.25 5.82
N LEU A 238 -4.04 -12.87 4.72
CA LEU A 238 -3.52 -13.84 3.76
C LEU A 238 -2.55 -14.80 4.47
N PRO A 239 -2.69 -16.11 4.25
CA PRO A 239 -2.04 -17.11 5.09
C PRO A 239 -0.52 -17.17 4.90
N ALA A 240 -0.03 -16.80 3.72
CA ALA A 240 1.40 -16.81 3.38
C ALA A 240 2.08 -15.45 3.55
N LEU A 241 1.36 -14.40 3.97
CA LEU A 241 1.91 -13.05 4.05
C LEU A 241 3.03 -13.00 5.09
N GLU A 242 4.22 -12.58 4.67
CA GLU A 242 5.41 -12.48 5.51
C GLU A 242 5.89 -11.03 5.66
N SER A 243 5.84 -10.23 4.59
CA SER A 243 6.45 -8.90 4.54
C SER A 243 5.52 -7.87 3.93
N VAL A 244 5.45 -6.70 4.58
CA VAL A 244 4.86 -5.48 4.02
C VAL A 244 5.90 -4.37 4.06
N ALA A 245 6.14 -3.73 2.93
CA ALA A 245 7.09 -2.62 2.79
C ALA A 245 6.42 -1.41 2.13
N MET A 246 6.87 -0.21 2.47
CA MET A 246 6.46 1.03 1.81
C MET A 246 7.60 2.03 1.72
N ASP A 247 7.56 2.83 0.67
CA ASP A 247 8.58 3.85 0.38
C ASP A 247 7.93 5.11 -0.22
N GLY A 248 8.29 6.29 0.29
CA GLY A 248 7.86 7.57 -0.27
C GLY A 248 6.39 7.93 -0.03
N MET A 249 5.78 7.48 1.07
CA MET A 249 4.34 7.63 1.34
C MET A 249 4.02 8.55 2.52
N SER A 250 2.81 9.09 2.54
CA SER A 250 2.27 9.78 3.72
C SER A 250 0.84 9.38 4.07
N ASP A 251 0.51 9.49 5.37
CA ASP A 251 -0.86 9.34 5.91
C ASP A 251 -1.67 10.65 5.86
N TYR A 252 -1.21 11.61 5.05
CA TYR A 252 -1.85 12.92 4.90
C TYR A 252 -3.34 12.79 4.54
N GLN A 253 -4.21 13.32 5.41
CA GLN A 253 -5.66 13.24 5.29
C GLN A 253 -6.18 11.80 5.10
N ALA A 254 -5.57 10.83 5.80
CA ALA A 254 -6.02 9.45 5.75
C ALA A 254 -7.50 9.33 6.14
N ASP A 255 -8.30 8.73 5.25
CA ASP A 255 -9.71 8.40 5.50
C ASP A 255 -9.86 7.40 6.65
N ARG A 256 -8.81 6.62 6.94
CA ARG A 256 -8.81 5.58 7.97
C ARG A 256 -7.66 5.75 8.94
N THR A 257 -7.97 5.81 10.22
CA THR A 257 -6.99 5.89 11.32
C THR A 257 -7.12 4.72 12.31
N PHE A 258 -8.14 3.88 12.15
CA PHE A 258 -8.43 2.74 13.02
C PHE A 258 -8.10 1.38 12.35
N PHE A 259 -7.53 0.46 13.13
CA PHE A 259 -7.37 -0.94 12.73
C PHE A 259 -7.35 -1.88 13.95
N VAL A 260 -7.98 -3.06 13.86
CA VAL A 260 -7.98 -4.04 14.97
C VAL A 260 -6.58 -4.62 15.19
N PRO A 261 -6.02 -4.60 16.41
CA PRO A 261 -4.66 -5.08 16.67
C PRO A 261 -4.56 -6.61 16.69
N GLY A 262 -3.39 -7.17 16.39
CA GLY A 262 -3.09 -8.59 16.57
C GLY A 262 -3.81 -9.53 15.58
N VAL A 263 -4.18 -9.06 14.40
CA VAL A 263 -4.96 -9.85 13.41
C VAL A 263 -4.18 -10.19 12.15
N GLY A 264 -3.14 -9.41 11.84
CA GLY A 264 -2.31 -9.57 10.64
C GLY A 264 -1.31 -10.71 10.73
N ASN A 265 -1.07 -11.41 9.63
CA ASN A 265 -0.10 -12.50 9.54
C ASN A 265 1.32 -12.05 9.17
N MET A 266 1.49 -10.79 8.72
CA MET A 266 2.80 -10.25 8.37
C MET A 266 3.76 -10.32 9.57
N LYS A 267 5.04 -10.57 9.28
CA LYS A 267 6.13 -10.71 10.26
C LYS A 267 7.17 -9.61 10.14
N ARG A 268 7.25 -8.99 8.97
CA ARG A 268 8.19 -7.91 8.66
C ARG A 268 7.41 -6.69 8.20
N LEU A 269 7.67 -5.55 8.83
CA LEU A 269 7.13 -4.26 8.46
C LEU A 269 8.28 -3.29 8.22
N GLU A 270 8.40 -2.82 6.98
CA GLU A 270 9.42 -1.85 6.55
C GLU A 270 8.75 -0.57 6.07
N ILE A 271 9.06 0.54 6.73
CA ILE A 271 8.57 1.88 6.40
C ILE A 271 9.80 2.73 6.16
N THR A 272 10.01 3.18 4.93
CA THR A 272 11.23 3.89 4.52
C THR A 272 10.88 5.17 3.81
N HIS A 273 11.59 6.26 4.12
CA HIS A 273 11.34 7.57 3.52
C HIS A 273 9.84 7.92 3.46
N CYS A 274 9.13 7.74 4.58
CA CYS A 274 7.71 8.07 4.68
C CYS A 274 7.50 9.24 5.66
N ASP A 275 6.33 9.84 5.57
CA ASP A 275 5.81 10.82 6.52
C ASP A 275 4.51 10.28 7.14
N ILE A 276 4.64 9.59 8.28
CA ILE A 276 3.53 8.91 8.94
C ILE A 276 3.43 9.43 10.37
N SER A 277 2.25 9.87 10.77
CA SER A 277 2.03 10.36 12.12
C SER A 277 2.30 9.28 13.20
N PRO A 278 2.79 9.66 14.40
CA PRO A 278 3.13 8.69 15.45
C PRO A 278 1.97 7.78 15.88
N SER A 279 0.75 8.32 15.95
CA SER A 279 -0.46 7.57 16.30
C SER A 279 -0.80 6.54 15.23
N PHE A 280 -0.72 6.91 13.95
CA PHE A 280 -0.94 6.01 12.83
C PHE A 280 0.11 4.90 12.76
N LEU A 281 1.38 5.25 13.01
CA LEU A 281 2.47 4.28 13.10
C LEU A 281 2.24 3.25 14.21
N ALA A 282 1.77 3.68 15.38
CA ALA A 282 1.43 2.78 16.48
C ALA A 282 0.33 1.79 16.09
N VAL A 283 -0.69 2.25 15.33
CA VAL A 283 -1.72 1.38 14.77
C VAL A 283 -1.10 0.37 13.80
N MET A 284 -0.24 0.80 12.87
CA MET A 284 0.41 -0.12 11.93
C MET A 284 1.25 -1.20 12.62
N ILE A 285 2.03 -0.83 13.65
CA ILE A 285 2.84 -1.78 14.44
C ILE A 285 1.94 -2.75 15.23
N SER A 286 0.72 -2.37 15.58
CA SER A 286 -0.20 -3.23 16.33
C SER A 286 -0.92 -4.28 15.47
N ILE A 287 -0.99 -4.09 14.14
CA ILE A 287 -1.72 -5.00 13.24
C ILE A 287 -1.20 -6.45 13.29
N PRO A 288 0.11 -6.72 13.19
CA PRO A 288 0.65 -8.08 13.18
C PRO A 288 0.33 -8.86 14.46
N LYS A 289 0.17 -10.17 14.36
CA LYS A 289 0.07 -11.07 15.53
C LYS A 289 1.39 -11.20 16.29
N ALA A 290 2.49 -11.25 15.55
CA ALA A 290 3.83 -11.45 16.07
C ALA A 290 4.85 -10.83 15.10
N LEU A 291 5.16 -9.56 15.30
CA LEU A 291 6.14 -8.84 14.48
C LEU A 291 7.55 -9.35 14.83
N GLU A 292 8.29 -9.81 13.82
CA GLU A 292 9.67 -10.30 13.94
C GLU A 292 10.70 -9.26 13.51
N GLU A 293 10.37 -8.43 12.51
CA GLU A 293 11.27 -7.37 12.02
C GLU A 293 10.51 -6.07 11.82
N PHE A 294 11.01 -5.00 12.43
CA PHE A 294 10.50 -3.65 12.24
C PHE A 294 11.61 -2.72 11.79
N LYS A 295 11.38 -2.05 10.66
CA LYS A 295 12.28 -1.02 10.14
C LYS A 295 11.51 0.25 9.86
N LEU A 296 12.04 1.36 10.35
CA LEU A 296 11.46 2.67 10.22
C LEU A 296 12.53 3.69 9.85
N SER A 297 12.30 4.37 8.74
CA SER A 297 13.02 5.60 8.37
C SER A 297 11.99 6.64 7.94
N ILE A 298 12.01 7.79 8.61
CA ILE A 298 11.10 8.92 8.33
C ILE A 298 11.90 10.07 7.75
N GLY A 299 11.32 10.82 6.81
CA GLY A 299 11.99 11.95 6.19
C GLY A 299 12.56 11.66 4.79
N GLY A 300 13.30 12.62 4.26
CA GLY A 300 13.99 12.51 2.96
C GLY A 300 13.24 13.08 1.76
N LEU A 301 11.92 13.28 1.85
CA LEU A 301 11.09 13.95 0.83
C LEU A 301 10.37 15.18 1.41
N TRP A 302 9.75 15.97 0.54
CA TRP A 302 8.99 17.17 0.91
C TRP A 302 7.54 16.85 1.23
N THR A 303 7.01 17.46 2.30
CA THR A 303 5.58 17.47 2.60
C THR A 303 4.86 18.50 1.71
N LEU A 304 3.60 18.23 1.35
CA LEU A 304 2.82 19.11 0.47
C LEU A 304 2.33 20.37 1.20
N ASP A 305 2.10 20.25 2.50
CA ASP A 305 1.57 21.29 3.39
C ASP A 305 2.65 21.99 4.22
N GLY A 306 3.90 21.52 4.15
CA GLY A 306 5.01 22.02 4.95
C GLY A 306 4.97 21.57 6.41
N ALA A 307 4.21 20.50 6.73
CA ALA A 307 4.23 19.88 8.04
C ALA A 307 5.63 19.34 8.39
N ASP A 308 5.92 19.31 9.68
CA ASP A 308 7.14 18.72 10.24
C ASP A 308 6.93 17.21 10.40
N THR A 309 7.83 16.41 9.83
CA THR A 309 7.75 14.93 9.78
C THR A 309 8.25 14.28 11.06
N SER A 310 8.03 14.94 12.20
CA SER A 310 8.70 14.58 13.44
C SER A 310 8.03 13.38 14.11
N SER A 311 8.83 12.46 14.65
CA SER A 311 8.30 11.27 15.32
C SER A 311 8.33 11.42 16.84
N GLU A 312 7.40 10.74 17.50
CA GLU A 312 7.38 10.60 18.95
C GLU A 312 7.74 9.16 19.33
N PRO A 313 9.00 8.89 19.73
CA PRO A 313 9.50 7.52 19.98
C PRO A 313 8.69 6.72 20.99
N PHE A 314 8.02 7.39 21.91
CA PHE A 314 7.13 6.78 22.90
C PHE A 314 6.03 5.93 22.24
N TYR A 315 5.38 6.43 21.19
CA TYR A 315 4.30 5.71 20.51
C TYR A 315 4.81 4.40 19.90
N ILE A 316 6.01 4.45 19.33
CA ILE A 316 6.71 3.31 18.75
C ILE A 316 7.03 2.28 19.84
N ALA A 317 7.63 2.72 20.95
CA ALA A 317 7.97 1.84 22.07
C ALA A 317 6.74 1.14 22.66
N LYS A 318 5.64 1.88 22.84
CA LYS A 318 4.38 1.34 23.34
C LYS A 318 3.85 0.25 22.41
N ALA A 319 3.79 0.51 21.11
CA ALA A 319 3.31 -0.48 20.15
C ALA A 319 4.23 -1.72 20.06
N LEU A 320 5.56 -1.52 20.11
CA LEU A 320 6.54 -2.61 20.09
C LEU A 320 6.49 -3.52 21.33
N SER A 321 6.00 -3.02 22.47
CA SER A 321 5.90 -3.80 23.72
C SER A 321 5.05 -5.08 23.57
N ALA A 322 4.05 -5.04 22.67
CA ALA A 322 3.21 -6.17 22.34
C ALA A 322 3.99 -7.29 21.59
N HIS A 323 5.10 -6.93 20.96
CA HIS A 323 5.95 -7.82 20.16
C HIS A 323 7.25 -8.20 20.86
N ARG A 324 7.41 -7.91 22.16
CA ARG A 324 8.66 -8.14 22.91
C ARG A 324 9.22 -9.57 22.77
N ASN A 325 8.32 -10.55 22.69
CA ASN A 325 8.66 -11.97 22.61
C ASN A 325 8.86 -12.46 21.16
N SER A 326 8.50 -11.68 20.15
CA SER A 326 8.65 -12.08 18.74
C SER A 326 9.69 -11.26 18.00
N LEU A 327 9.94 -10.01 18.42
CA LEU A 327 10.79 -9.08 17.72
C LEU A 327 12.27 -9.50 17.76
N ARG A 328 12.89 -9.57 16.59
CA ARG A 328 14.28 -10.03 16.38
C ARG A 328 15.16 -8.97 15.76
N VAL A 329 14.60 -8.13 14.88
CA VAL A 329 15.29 -7.04 14.21
C VAL A 329 14.53 -5.75 14.46
N LEU A 330 15.23 -4.74 14.97
CA LEU A 330 14.72 -3.39 15.16
C LEU A 330 15.68 -2.39 14.51
N ASP A 331 15.17 -1.65 13.54
CA ASP A 331 15.88 -0.54 12.87
C ASP A 331 15.01 0.71 12.93
N ILE A 332 15.45 1.75 13.64
CA ILE A 332 14.71 3.01 13.77
C ILE A 332 15.65 4.17 13.47
N ASP A 333 15.39 4.87 12.38
CA ASP A 333 16.08 6.09 11.98
C ASP A 333 15.05 7.23 11.80
N VAL A 334 14.76 7.94 12.89
CA VAL A 334 13.79 9.04 12.89
C VAL A 334 14.34 10.23 13.67
N ASP A 335 13.99 11.42 13.23
CA ASP A 335 14.16 12.63 14.02
C ASP A 335 13.05 12.73 15.07
N VAL A 336 13.39 13.26 16.25
CA VAL A 336 12.44 13.47 17.35
C VAL A 336 11.88 14.88 17.28
N GLY A 337 10.55 14.99 17.37
CA GLY A 337 9.84 16.27 17.32
C GLY A 337 9.85 17.06 18.60
N THR A 338 9.71 18.39 18.44
CA THR A 338 9.53 19.35 19.53
C THR A 338 8.17 19.18 20.18
N GLY A 339 8.15 18.47 21.30
CA GLY A 339 6.98 18.36 22.17
C GLY A 339 6.35 16.97 22.22
N ALA A 340 6.94 16.05 22.98
CA ALA A 340 6.27 14.82 23.39
C ALA A 340 5.13 15.16 24.38
N ASN A 341 3.89 15.30 23.89
CA ASN A 341 2.72 15.35 24.76
C ASN A 341 2.30 13.91 25.12
N VAL A 342 3.02 13.33 26.09
CA VAL A 342 2.81 11.96 26.62
C VAL A 342 1.38 11.73 27.16
N GLN A 343 0.56 12.77 27.31
CA GLN A 343 -0.74 12.72 27.99
C GLN A 343 -1.95 12.40 27.09
N ASP A 344 -1.83 12.43 25.76
CA ASP A 344 -3.04 12.47 24.89
C ASP A 344 -3.38 11.15 24.16
N TRP A 345 -2.62 10.05 24.37
CA TRP A 345 -2.83 8.79 23.66
C TRP A 345 -3.18 7.59 24.56
N GLU A 346 -4.46 7.52 24.90
CA GLU A 346 -5.07 6.31 25.44
C GLU A 346 -5.55 5.40 24.29
N VAL A 347 -4.60 4.64 23.71
CA VAL A 347 -4.84 3.48 22.82
C VAL A 347 -6.09 2.70 23.24
N ASP A 348 -6.20 2.34 24.52
CA ASP A 348 -7.26 1.48 25.04
C ASP A 348 -8.68 2.05 24.82
N LYS A 349 -8.86 3.38 24.86
CA LYS A 349 -10.16 4.02 24.61
C LYS A 349 -10.62 3.98 23.15
N ASN A 350 -9.69 3.81 22.21
CA ASN A 350 -10.04 3.73 20.78
C ASN A 350 -10.51 2.32 20.35
N TYR A 351 -10.43 1.31 21.24
CA TYR A 351 -10.82 -0.09 20.93
C TYR A 351 -12.03 -0.59 21.72
N GLU A 352 -12.40 0.10 22.80
CA GLU A 352 -13.59 -0.21 23.60
C GLU A 352 -14.82 0.43 22.93
N GLU A 353 -15.87 -0.36 22.70
CA GLU A 353 -17.22 0.18 22.45
C GLU A 353 -17.73 0.71 23.79
N ASP A 354 -17.32 1.93 24.17
CA ASP A 354 -17.95 2.61 25.30
C ASP A 354 -19.46 2.74 25.03
N GLU A 355 -20.28 2.66 26.08
CA GLU A 355 -21.73 2.80 26.00
C GLU A 355 -22.10 4.04 25.18
N ASP A 356 -22.77 3.80 24.04
CA ASP A 356 -23.22 4.77 23.02
C ASP A 356 -23.86 6.02 23.65
N ASP A 357 -23.06 7.07 23.85
CA ASP A 357 -23.56 8.39 24.23
C ASP A 357 -23.95 9.25 23.00
N GLY A 358 -23.75 8.71 21.78
CA GLY A 358 -24.11 9.36 20.52
C GLY A 358 -23.20 10.51 20.09
N THR A 359 -22.07 10.78 20.77
CA THR A 359 -21.29 12.01 20.56
C THR A 359 -20.06 11.84 19.64
N ASN A 360 -19.63 10.61 19.34
CA ASN A 360 -18.41 10.36 18.54
C ASN A 360 -18.70 9.78 17.15
N TRP A 361 -19.17 10.65 16.23
CA TRP A 361 -19.49 10.28 14.85
C TRP A 361 -18.24 9.87 14.05
N GLU A 362 -17.05 10.37 14.39
CA GLU A 362 -15.78 10.03 13.74
C GLU A 362 -15.40 8.57 13.99
N VAL A 363 -15.49 8.10 15.24
CA VAL A 363 -15.27 6.67 15.56
C VAL A 363 -16.28 5.80 14.84
N LYS A 364 -17.55 6.20 14.77
CA LYS A 364 -18.58 5.45 14.04
C LYS A 364 -18.25 5.34 12.55
N ASP A 365 -17.82 6.43 11.92
CA ASP A 365 -17.40 6.45 10.51
C ASP A 365 -16.21 5.52 10.26
N GLN A 366 -15.20 5.54 11.15
CA GLN A 366 -14.07 4.62 11.09
C GLN A 366 -14.50 3.14 11.16
N LEU A 367 -15.43 2.80 12.06
CA LEU A 367 -15.95 1.44 12.21
C LEU A 367 -16.80 1.01 11.00
N ASP A 368 -17.61 1.91 10.45
CA ASP A 368 -18.42 1.66 9.27
C ASP A 368 -17.52 1.50 8.01
N LEU A 369 -16.46 2.31 7.88
CA LEU A 369 -15.42 2.16 6.85
C LEU A 369 -14.69 0.82 6.97
N TYR A 370 -14.36 0.38 8.18
CA TYR A 370 -13.75 -0.93 8.43
C TYR A 370 -14.67 -2.08 7.98
N GLY A 371 -15.97 -1.93 8.22
CA GLY A 371 -17.04 -2.88 7.88
C GLY A 371 -17.38 -3.78 9.07
N ARG A 372 -18.65 -3.73 9.50
CA ARG A 372 -19.13 -4.38 10.74
C ARG A 372 -18.89 -5.89 10.81
N ASP A 373 -19.15 -6.61 9.73
CA ASP A 373 -18.95 -8.06 9.67
C ASP A 373 -17.47 -8.43 9.79
N ARG A 374 -16.61 -7.62 9.17
CA ARG A 374 -15.14 -7.80 9.19
C ARG A 374 -14.56 -7.47 10.56
N LEU A 375 -15.02 -6.36 11.14
CA LEU A 375 -14.68 -5.96 12.51
C LEU A 375 -14.97 -7.09 13.50
N ALA A 376 -16.16 -7.71 13.41
CA ALA A 376 -16.52 -8.83 14.28
C ALA A 376 -15.60 -10.05 14.10
N LEU A 377 -15.16 -10.34 12.87
CA LEU A 377 -14.22 -11.43 12.58
C LEU A 377 -12.81 -11.14 13.13
N ASP A 378 -12.36 -9.89 13.02
CA ASP A 378 -11.05 -9.45 13.46
C ASP A 378 -10.97 -9.33 14.99
N LYS A 379 -12.00 -8.79 15.65
CA LYS A 379 -12.11 -8.74 17.12
C LYS A 379 -12.02 -10.15 17.75
N ARG A 380 -12.57 -11.18 17.08
CA ARG A 380 -12.47 -12.58 17.56
C ARG A 380 -11.03 -13.11 17.58
N ILE A 381 -10.18 -12.64 16.67
CA ILE A 381 -8.75 -13.02 16.62
C ILE A 381 -7.96 -12.17 17.60
N SER A 382 -8.28 -10.89 17.68
CA SER A 382 -7.58 -9.89 18.50
C SER A 382 -7.59 -10.17 20.00
N ALA A 383 -8.62 -10.87 20.52
CA ALA A 383 -8.79 -11.13 21.96
C ALA A 383 -7.58 -11.79 22.67
N GLU A 384 -6.63 -12.36 21.92
CA GLU A 384 -5.38 -12.95 22.44
C GLU A 384 -4.21 -11.96 22.52
N HIS A 385 -4.33 -10.79 21.87
CA HIS A 385 -3.30 -9.76 21.80
C HIS A 385 -3.56 -8.68 22.85
N LYS A 386 -2.69 -8.58 23.87
CA LYS A 386 -2.79 -7.56 24.93
C LYS A 386 -1.61 -6.62 24.87
N MET A 387 -1.89 -5.32 24.72
CA MET A 387 -0.90 -4.28 24.96
C MET A 387 -0.76 -4.07 26.47
N GLU A 388 0.47 -3.87 26.95
CA GLU A 388 0.70 -3.53 28.36
C GLU A 388 0.31 -2.07 28.58
N SER A 389 -0.77 -1.82 29.31
CA SER A 389 -1.12 -0.48 29.82
C SER A 389 -0.55 -0.28 31.22
N GLY A 390 -0.05 0.93 31.51
CA GLY A 390 0.35 1.35 32.86
C GLY A 390 1.84 1.52 33.18
N LYS A 391 2.76 1.48 32.20
CA LYS A 391 4.15 1.92 32.44
C LYS A 391 4.24 3.45 32.39
N GLU A 392 5.01 4.05 33.29
CA GLU A 392 5.34 5.48 33.24
C GLU A 392 6.26 5.72 32.04
N TYR A 393 5.80 6.55 31.10
CA TYR A 393 6.43 6.66 29.80
C TYR A 393 7.39 7.84 29.72
N THR A 394 8.54 7.59 29.10
CA THR A 394 9.57 8.61 28.83
C THR A 394 9.48 9.09 27.39
N PRO A 395 9.94 10.31 27.04
CA PRO A 395 10.00 10.82 25.66
C PRO A 395 10.92 10.05 24.68
N THR A 396 11.43 8.88 25.08
CA THR A 396 12.40 8.06 24.35
C THR A 396 11.80 6.68 24.07
N ILE A 397 12.49 5.88 23.26
CA ILE A 397 12.14 4.47 22.99
C ILE A 397 12.19 3.60 24.28
N GLY A 398 12.84 4.08 25.34
CA GLY A 398 12.98 3.38 26.61
C GLY A 398 13.96 2.20 26.57
N SER A 399 13.93 1.37 27.60
CA SER A 399 14.78 0.18 27.70
C SER A 399 14.23 -0.97 26.85
N LEU A 400 15.10 -1.58 26.05
CA LEU A 400 14.81 -2.79 25.27
C LEU A 400 15.27 -4.09 25.95
N HIS A 401 15.63 -4.02 27.24
CA HIS A 401 16.08 -5.19 28.00
C HIS A 401 15.03 -6.32 28.03
N ASP A 402 13.74 -5.98 27.96
CA ASP A 402 12.64 -6.94 28.04
C ASP A 402 12.30 -7.60 26.69
N PHE A 403 13.16 -7.46 25.67
CA PHE A 403 13.01 -8.07 24.34
C PHE A 403 13.96 -9.27 24.20
N PRO A 404 13.63 -10.46 24.72
CA PRO A 404 14.55 -11.59 24.86
C PRO A 404 15.07 -12.15 23.53
N ASN A 405 14.35 -11.95 22.43
CA ASN A 405 14.68 -12.49 21.11
C ASN A 405 15.33 -11.46 20.17
N LEU A 406 15.59 -10.24 20.65
CA LEU A 406 16.21 -9.19 19.86
C LEU A 406 17.66 -9.54 19.56
N THR A 407 17.97 -9.70 18.28
CA THR A 407 19.31 -10.11 17.79
C THR A 407 20.01 -9.00 17.01
N HIS A 408 19.25 -8.07 16.45
CA HIS A 408 19.77 -6.95 15.69
C HIS A 408 19.08 -5.67 16.15
N LEU A 409 19.90 -4.67 16.48
CA LEU A 409 19.45 -3.38 16.98
C LEU A 409 20.21 -2.27 16.27
N SER A 410 19.47 -1.41 15.59
CA SER A 410 19.93 -0.16 14.97
C SER A 410 18.94 0.92 15.38
N ILE A 411 19.38 1.92 16.13
CA ILE A 411 18.52 3.03 16.55
C ILE A 411 19.31 4.33 16.42
N GLY A 412 18.70 5.33 15.78
CA GLY A 412 19.18 6.69 15.73
C GLY A 412 19.40 7.28 17.12
N ILE A 413 20.26 8.28 17.23
CA ILE A 413 20.60 8.85 18.53
C ILE A 413 19.43 9.59 19.19
N MET A 414 18.55 10.19 18.38
CA MET A 414 17.42 10.99 18.84
C MET A 414 16.37 10.12 19.57
N PRO A 415 15.88 9.00 19.02
CA PRO A 415 14.95 8.12 19.73
C PRO A 415 15.46 7.55 21.05
N LEU A 416 16.79 7.42 21.20
CA LEU A 416 17.43 6.91 22.42
C LEU A 416 17.57 7.97 23.50
N LEU A 417 17.95 9.20 23.14
CA LEU A 417 18.32 10.25 24.09
C LEU A 417 17.24 11.30 24.31
N GLY A 418 16.21 11.34 23.45
CA GLY A 418 15.19 12.38 23.44
C GLY A 418 15.70 13.68 22.83
N GLU A 419 14.86 14.72 22.86
CA GLU A 419 15.22 16.03 22.31
C GLU A 419 16.37 16.74 23.03
N TYR A 420 17.14 17.49 22.25
CA TYR A 420 18.32 18.21 22.72
C TYR A 420 18.02 19.47 23.56
N ASP A 421 16.80 20.01 23.56
CA ASP A 421 16.50 21.30 24.20
C ASP A 421 16.57 21.28 25.74
N TRP A 422 16.69 20.10 26.36
CA TRP A 422 16.75 19.92 27.81
C TRP A 422 18.04 19.26 28.32
N TRP A 423 19.08 19.15 27.49
CA TRP A 423 20.28 18.38 27.84
C TRP A 423 21.09 18.99 29.01
N LYS A 424 20.95 18.41 30.21
CA LYS A 424 22.04 18.38 31.20
C LYS A 424 22.84 17.09 30.93
N PRO A 425 24.17 17.16 30.73
CA PRO A 425 24.97 15.99 30.43
C PRO A 425 24.75 14.86 31.45
N PRO A 426 24.48 13.61 31.02
CA PRO A 426 24.28 12.48 31.94
C PRO A 426 25.55 12.10 32.70
N PHE A 427 26.72 12.54 32.23
CA PHE A 427 28.01 12.30 32.87
C PHE A 427 28.56 13.60 33.47
N ARG A 428 28.09 13.98 34.66
CA ARG A 428 28.91 14.85 35.52
C ARG A 428 30.08 14.03 36.04
N SER A 429 31.26 14.16 35.43
CA SER A 429 32.48 13.75 36.10
C SER A 429 32.55 14.53 37.41
N ARG A 430 32.50 13.83 38.55
CA ARG A 430 32.83 14.44 39.83
C ARG A 430 34.32 14.81 39.75
N VAL A 431 34.58 16.10 39.54
CA VAL A 431 35.89 16.71 39.78
C VAL A 431 35.91 17.16 41.24
#